data_AF-A0A081D9R6-F1
#
_entry.id   AF-A0A081D9R6-F1
#
_cell.length_a   1.000
_cell.length_b   1.000
_cell.length_c   1.000
_cell.angle_alpha   90.00
_cell.angle_beta   90.00
_cell.angle_gamma   90.00
#
_symmetry.space_group_name_H-M   'P 1'
#
loop_
_entity.id
_entity.type
_entity.pdbx_description
1 polymer ?
#
loop_
_entity_poly.entity_id
_entity_poly.type
_entity_poly.pdbx_seq_one_letter_code
_entity_poly.pdbx_strand_id
1 'polypeptide(L)'
;MTGALHLENLQPFLNRLDAFQVQFMGKARELEDWEIENETDWKAQTKQKKGNFKYQLGRAYGQGSNPTIGFMSYEEPSADYEFGLVIYNRPLTDKEKYNYSLIPIFKNVEEPYQDWKTTILQTGIKDDFNAIIEEVRDKPLHEAIEGMGYFILNNLHEDGNAEFVFGKYTAQDLGRVFYEDTIAQIASIDELINQLQIALK
;
A
#
# COMPACT_ATOMS: atom_id res chain seq x y z
N MET A 1 13.69 44.76 -6.82
CA MET A 1 14.86 44.53 -7.69
C MET A 1 15.52 43.25 -7.23
N THR A 2 15.54 42.22 -8.07
CA THR A 2 16.16 40.92 -7.80
C THR A 2 17.40 40.78 -8.68
N GLY A 3 18.56 40.58 -8.07
CA GLY A 3 19.81 40.32 -8.78
C GLY A 3 20.23 38.87 -8.55
N ALA A 4 20.64 38.17 -9.61
CA ALA A 4 21.21 36.84 -9.50
C ALA A 4 22.72 36.96 -9.18
N LEU A 5 23.16 36.29 -8.12
CA LEU A 5 24.56 36.25 -7.72
C LEU A 5 25.20 34.98 -8.27
N HIS A 6 26.28 35.12 -9.04
CA HIS A 6 27.05 33.97 -9.52
C HIS A 6 27.81 33.32 -8.35
N LEU A 7 27.89 31.98 -8.34
CA LEU A 7 28.43 31.19 -7.22
C LEU A 7 29.86 31.57 -6.82
N GLU A 8 30.70 31.97 -7.77
CA GLU A 8 32.07 32.41 -7.53
C GLU A 8 32.16 33.72 -6.71
N ASN A 9 31.10 34.53 -6.75
CA ASN A 9 31.00 35.79 -6.01
C ASN A 9 30.25 35.65 -4.69
N LEU A 10 29.87 34.43 -4.30
CA LEU A 10 29.14 34.15 -3.07
C LEU A 10 29.99 34.48 -1.82
N GLN A 11 31.24 34.02 -1.77
CA GLN A 11 32.07 34.24 -0.58
C GLN A 11 32.41 35.72 -0.33
N PRO A 12 32.79 36.53 -1.34
CA PRO A 12 32.98 37.97 -1.17
C PRO A 12 31.68 38.70 -0.76
N PHE A 13 30.52 38.22 -1.22
CA PHE A 13 29.22 38.80 -0.89
C PHE A 13 28.82 38.50 0.56
N LEU A 14 28.99 37.26 1.01
CA LEU A 14 28.75 36.85 2.41
C LEU A 14 29.67 37.60 3.38
N ASN A 15 30.96 37.75 3.03
CA ASN A 15 31.92 38.51 3.86
C ASN A 15 31.54 39.99 3.99
N ARG A 16 30.87 40.59 2.99
CA ARG A 16 30.33 41.96 3.09
C ARG A 16 29.11 42.03 4.00
N LEU A 17 28.22 41.03 3.97
CA LEU A 17 27.03 40.99 4.84
C LEU A 17 27.42 40.86 6.33
N ASP A 18 28.46 40.09 6.63
CA ASP A 18 29.03 39.98 7.98
C ASP A 18 29.61 41.31 8.48
N ALA A 19 30.25 42.09 7.61
CA ALA A 19 30.75 43.42 7.94
C ALA A 19 29.63 44.42 8.29
N PHE A 20 28.39 44.15 7.84
CA PHE A 20 27.18 44.93 8.18
C PHE A 20 26.37 44.34 9.34
N GLN A 21 26.88 43.30 10.03
CA GLN A 21 26.23 42.63 11.18
C GLN A 21 24.80 42.13 10.90
N VAL A 22 24.50 41.74 9.67
CA VAL A 22 23.18 41.18 9.32
C VAL A 22 23.20 39.67 9.53
N GLN A 23 22.53 39.18 10.57
CA GLN A 23 22.40 37.74 10.87
C GLN A 23 21.13 37.15 10.28
N PHE A 24 21.24 36.01 9.60
CA PHE A 24 20.09 35.24 9.13
C PHE A 24 19.48 34.44 10.29
N MET A 25 18.25 34.79 10.68
CA MET A 25 17.45 34.00 11.62
C MET A 25 16.45 33.15 10.83
N GLY A 26 16.85 31.92 10.52
CA GLY A 26 15.97 30.92 9.95
C GLY A 26 16.70 29.59 9.97
N LYS A 27 16.16 28.60 10.70
CA LYS A 27 16.63 27.22 10.58
C LYS A 27 16.34 26.78 9.15
N ALA A 28 17.36 26.83 8.30
CA ALA A 28 17.37 26.04 7.08
C ALA A 28 17.34 24.57 7.53
N ARG A 29 16.18 23.92 7.42
CA ARG A 29 16.11 22.46 7.37
C ARG A 29 16.71 22.10 6.01
N GLU A 30 17.98 21.74 6.04
CA GLU A 30 18.80 21.48 4.86
C GLU A 30 18.23 20.33 4.04
N LEU A 31 18.44 20.41 2.73
CA LEU A 31 18.10 19.44 1.70
C LEU A 31 18.62 18.01 1.99
N GLU A 32 19.52 17.82 2.95
CA GLU A 32 20.07 16.53 3.35
C GLU A 32 19.00 15.55 3.86
N ASP A 33 18.01 16.00 4.64
CA ASP A 33 16.95 15.10 5.14
C ASP A 33 16.05 14.58 4.02
N TRP A 34 15.81 15.40 2.98
CA TRP A 34 15.03 15.01 1.80
C TRP A 34 15.79 14.05 0.90
N GLU A 35 17.10 14.24 0.74
CA GLU A 35 17.94 13.32 -0.03
C GLU A 35 18.14 12.00 0.71
N ILE A 36 18.24 12.02 2.04
CA ILE A 36 18.30 10.82 2.88
C ILE A 36 16.95 10.10 2.88
N GLU A 37 15.82 10.81 3.03
CA GLU A 37 14.48 10.21 2.89
C GLU A 37 14.30 9.63 1.48
N ASN A 38 14.65 10.35 0.40
CA ASN A 38 14.60 9.82 -0.96
C ASN A 38 15.56 8.66 -1.20
N GLU A 39 16.77 8.68 -0.65
CA GLU A 39 17.74 7.59 -0.82
C GLU A 39 17.34 6.37 0.03
N THR A 40 16.69 6.58 1.17
CA THR A 40 16.13 5.52 2.03
C THR A 40 14.90 4.92 1.38
N ASP A 41 13.99 5.74 0.85
CA ASP A 41 12.87 5.33 0.01
C ASP A 41 13.37 4.63 -1.25
N TRP A 42 14.40 5.15 -1.92
CA TRP A 42 15.00 4.54 -3.09
C TRP A 42 15.63 3.18 -2.74
N LYS A 43 16.39 3.07 -1.65
CA LYS A 43 17.01 1.80 -1.19
C LYS A 43 15.96 0.79 -0.72
N ALA A 44 14.88 1.24 -0.08
CA ALA A 44 13.75 0.39 0.29
C ALA A 44 12.99 -0.11 -0.96
N GLN A 45 12.75 0.77 -1.94
CA GLN A 45 12.10 0.44 -3.21
C GLN A 45 13.00 -0.38 -4.17
N THR A 46 14.33 -0.26 -4.08
CA THR A 46 15.29 -0.99 -4.92
C THR A 46 15.74 -2.34 -4.37
N LYS A 47 15.29 -2.73 -3.17
CA LYS A 47 15.24 -4.15 -2.78
C LYS A 47 14.14 -4.83 -3.59
N GLN A 48 14.33 -4.91 -4.91
CA GLN A 48 13.35 -5.43 -5.85
C GLN A 48 12.97 -6.84 -5.42
N LYS A 49 11.74 -7.01 -4.90
CA LYS A 49 11.06 -8.31 -4.92
C LYS A 49 11.02 -8.70 -6.40
N LYS A 50 11.99 -9.50 -6.88
CA LYS A 50 12.00 -9.99 -8.26
C LYS A 50 10.82 -10.95 -8.43
N GLY A 51 9.87 -10.60 -9.29
CA GLY A 51 8.67 -11.39 -9.53
C GLY A 51 7.84 -10.80 -10.66
N ASN A 52 6.85 -11.55 -11.13
CA ASN A 52 5.87 -11.08 -12.10
C ASN A 52 4.64 -10.57 -11.33
N PHE A 53 4.45 -9.27 -11.29
CA PHE A 53 3.32 -8.63 -10.62
C PHE A 53 2.28 -8.27 -11.66
N LYS A 54 1.08 -8.85 -11.52
CA LYS A 54 -0.03 -8.64 -12.45
C LYS A 54 -0.98 -7.59 -11.90
N TYR A 55 -1.46 -6.71 -12.76
CA TYR A 55 -2.48 -5.72 -12.42
C TYR A 55 -3.57 -5.70 -13.47
N GLN A 56 -4.81 -5.66 -13.03
CA GLN A 56 -5.95 -5.38 -13.87
C GLN A 56 -6.00 -3.89 -14.22
N LEU A 57 -6.26 -3.60 -15.49
CA LEU A 57 -6.57 -2.25 -15.94
C LEU A 57 -8.01 -1.87 -15.57
N GLY A 58 -8.19 -0.69 -14.96
CA GLY A 58 -9.49 -0.05 -14.75
C GLY A 58 -9.95 0.81 -15.93
N ARG A 59 -9.18 0.86 -17.03
CA ARG A 59 -9.46 1.64 -18.24
C ARG A 59 -8.83 1.00 -19.46
N ALA A 60 -9.35 1.31 -20.65
CA ALA A 60 -8.82 0.80 -21.92
C ALA A 60 -7.31 1.06 -22.06
N TYR A 61 -6.57 0.04 -22.52
CA TYR A 61 -5.14 0.16 -22.77
C TYR A 61 -4.86 1.25 -23.83
N GLY A 62 -3.88 2.11 -23.56
CA GLY A 62 -3.55 3.26 -24.41
C GLY A 62 -4.30 4.55 -24.08
N GLN A 63 -5.32 4.51 -23.20
CA GLN A 63 -5.85 5.74 -22.60
C GLN A 63 -5.04 6.10 -21.34
N GLY A 64 -4.23 7.15 -21.46
CA GLY A 64 -3.25 7.55 -20.45
C GLY A 64 -1.94 6.76 -20.54
N SER A 65 -0.87 7.30 -19.95
CA SER A 65 0.40 6.58 -19.82
C SER A 65 0.28 5.53 -18.72
N ASN A 66 0.90 4.36 -18.86
CA ASN A 66 1.12 3.44 -17.74
C ASN A 66 2.54 3.65 -17.20
N PRO A 67 2.87 3.17 -15.97
CA PRO A 67 4.25 3.14 -15.52
C PRO A 67 5.13 2.44 -16.55
N THR A 68 6.20 3.09 -17.00
CA THR A 68 7.14 2.52 -17.97
C THR A 68 8.20 1.67 -17.27
N ILE A 69 8.59 2.07 -16.06
CA ILE A 69 9.64 1.38 -15.30
C ILE A 69 9.14 0.02 -14.83
N GLY A 70 9.82 -1.02 -15.29
CA GLY A 70 9.56 -2.41 -14.91
C GLY A 70 8.43 -3.07 -15.70
N PHE A 71 7.83 -2.38 -16.67
CA PHE A 71 6.82 -2.98 -17.56
C PHE A 71 7.42 -4.15 -18.33
N MET A 72 6.70 -5.27 -18.37
CA MET A 72 7.12 -6.49 -19.07
C MET A 72 6.22 -6.79 -20.26
N SER A 73 4.91 -6.81 -20.03
CA SER A 73 3.96 -7.21 -21.06
C SER A 73 2.54 -6.73 -20.75
N TYR A 74 1.73 -6.73 -21.80
CA TYR A 74 0.30 -6.50 -21.77
C TYR A 74 -0.41 -7.77 -22.22
N GLU A 75 -1.48 -8.17 -21.52
CA GLU A 75 -2.41 -9.22 -21.93
C GLU A 75 -3.72 -8.56 -22.36
N GLU A 76 -4.24 -8.93 -23.54
CA GLU A 76 -5.48 -8.37 -24.10
C GLU A 76 -6.71 -8.65 -23.21
N PRO A 77 -7.82 -7.89 -23.40
CA PRO A 77 -9.04 -8.09 -22.65
C PRO A 77 -9.58 -9.53 -22.67
N SER A 78 -10.15 -9.95 -21.54
CA SER A 78 -10.82 -11.24 -21.39
C SER A 78 -12.17 -11.09 -20.69
N ALA A 79 -12.91 -12.19 -20.55
CA ALA A 79 -14.19 -12.18 -19.83
C ALA A 79 -14.05 -11.72 -18.36
N ASP A 80 -12.92 -12.03 -17.73
CA ASP A 80 -12.65 -11.67 -16.33
C ASP A 80 -12.00 -10.27 -16.19
N TYR A 81 -11.40 -9.76 -17.28
CA TYR A 81 -10.63 -8.52 -17.31
C TYR A 81 -10.97 -7.67 -18.55
N GLU A 82 -12.01 -6.85 -18.43
CA GLU A 82 -12.59 -6.04 -19.52
C GLU A 82 -11.57 -5.18 -20.29
N PHE A 83 -10.51 -4.70 -19.62
CA PHE A 83 -9.50 -3.84 -20.24
C PHE A 83 -8.14 -4.51 -20.42
N GLY A 84 -8.02 -5.79 -20.03
CA GLY A 84 -6.78 -6.55 -20.06
C GLY A 84 -5.91 -6.36 -18.81
N LEU A 85 -4.71 -6.92 -18.87
CA LEU A 85 -3.76 -6.95 -17.75
C LEU A 85 -2.41 -6.36 -18.13
N VAL A 86 -1.73 -5.78 -17.16
CA VAL A 86 -0.34 -5.34 -17.29
C VAL A 86 0.54 -6.09 -16.31
N ILE A 87 1.74 -6.46 -16.75
CA ILE A 87 2.70 -7.24 -15.97
C ILE A 87 3.95 -6.41 -15.75
N TYR A 88 4.41 -6.35 -14.50
CA TYR A 88 5.61 -5.67 -14.08
C TYR A 88 6.60 -6.63 -13.41
N ASN A 89 7.89 -6.36 -13.53
CA ASN A 89 8.95 -7.11 -12.85
C ASN A 89 9.22 -6.65 -11.41
N ARG A 90 8.42 -5.69 -10.93
CA ARG A 90 8.46 -5.09 -9.60
C ARG A 90 7.04 -4.77 -9.12
N PRO A 91 6.81 -4.64 -7.80
CA PRO A 91 5.57 -4.06 -7.31
C PRO A 91 5.47 -2.58 -7.71
N LEU A 92 4.24 -2.13 -7.95
CA LEU A 92 3.90 -0.74 -8.20
C LEU A 92 3.56 -0.05 -6.87
N THR A 93 3.94 1.22 -6.73
CA THR A 93 3.58 2.02 -5.55
C THR A 93 2.10 2.38 -5.57
N ASP A 94 1.55 2.80 -4.44
CA ASP A 94 0.12 3.15 -4.31
C ASP A 94 -0.26 4.30 -5.22
N LYS A 95 0.64 5.27 -5.29
CA LYS A 95 0.52 6.40 -6.22
C LYS A 95 0.47 5.93 -7.67
N GLU A 96 1.27 4.93 -8.05
CA GLU A 96 1.22 4.35 -9.40
C GLU A 96 -0.09 3.58 -9.61
N LYS A 97 -0.46 2.69 -8.68
CA LYS A 97 -1.71 1.93 -8.75
C LYS A 97 -2.92 2.85 -8.92
N TYR A 98 -3.01 3.90 -8.08
CA TYR A 98 -4.12 4.85 -8.09
C TYR A 98 -4.14 5.73 -9.35
N ASN A 99 -3.03 6.40 -9.69
CA ASN A 99 -2.97 7.30 -10.85
C ASN A 99 -3.23 6.57 -12.17
N TYR A 100 -2.84 5.29 -12.23
CA TYR A 100 -2.98 4.49 -13.42
C TYR A 100 -4.18 3.53 -13.39
N SER A 101 -5.00 3.59 -12.34
CA SER A 101 -6.18 2.75 -12.17
C SER A 101 -5.84 1.26 -12.32
N LEU A 102 -4.74 0.83 -11.68
CA LEU A 102 -4.20 -0.51 -11.75
C LEU A 102 -4.50 -1.26 -10.45
N ILE A 103 -5.37 -2.25 -10.54
CA ILE A 103 -5.79 -3.07 -9.40
C ILE A 103 -4.88 -4.29 -9.32
N PRO A 104 -4.15 -4.53 -8.21
CA PRO A 104 -3.26 -5.67 -8.09
C PRO A 104 -4.02 -7.00 -8.15
N ILE A 105 -3.40 -8.00 -8.78
CA ILE A 105 -3.89 -9.38 -8.81
C ILE A 105 -2.89 -10.24 -8.04
N PHE A 106 -3.35 -10.72 -6.90
CA PHE A 106 -2.59 -11.63 -6.04
C PHE A 106 -2.88 -13.08 -6.42
N LYS A 107 -1.94 -13.98 -6.10
CA LYS A 107 -2.15 -15.41 -6.33
C LYS A 107 -3.24 -15.99 -5.44
N ASN A 108 -3.34 -15.46 -4.23
CA ASN A 108 -4.31 -15.84 -3.21
C ASN A 108 -4.49 -14.68 -2.21
N VAL A 109 -5.42 -14.83 -1.27
CA VAL A 109 -5.77 -13.79 -0.29
C VAL A 109 -4.75 -13.68 0.84
N GLU A 110 -3.96 -14.73 1.06
CA GLU A 110 -2.90 -14.74 2.06
C GLU A 110 -1.77 -13.76 1.73
N GLU A 111 -1.42 -13.60 0.45
CA GLU A 111 -0.38 -12.67 0.00
C GLU A 111 -0.62 -11.22 0.50
N PRO A 112 -1.73 -10.55 0.14
CA PRO A 112 -1.97 -9.18 0.56
C PRO A 112 -2.31 -9.08 2.06
N TYR A 113 -2.88 -10.11 2.68
CA TYR A 113 -3.08 -10.15 4.13
C TYR A 113 -1.75 -10.12 4.90
N GLN A 114 -0.77 -10.93 4.51
CA GLN A 114 0.51 -11.00 5.21
C GLN A 114 1.33 -9.72 5.01
N ASP A 115 1.30 -9.13 3.81
CA ASP A 115 1.93 -7.83 3.54
C ASP A 115 1.28 -6.73 4.43
N TRP A 116 -0.06 -6.69 4.53
CA TRP A 116 -0.78 -5.80 5.45
C TRP A 116 -0.41 -6.04 6.92
N LYS A 117 -0.51 -7.29 7.41
CA LYS A 117 -0.23 -7.66 8.80
C LYS A 117 1.20 -7.28 9.20
N THR A 118 2.17 -7.53 8.33
CA THR A 118 3.58 -7.19 8.59
C THR A 118 3.75 -5.68 8.76
N THR A 119 3.02 -4.90 7.96
CA THR A 119 3.12 -3.44 7.97
C THR A 119 2.43 -2.86 9.19
N ILE A 120 1.16 -3.20 9.45
CA ILE A 120 0.40 -2.64 10.58
C ILE A 120 1.01 -3.00 11.94
N LEU A 121 1.64 -4.17 12.10
CA LEU A 121 2.23 -4.60 13.38
C LEU A 121 3.48 -3.79 13.73
N GLN A 122 4.07 -3.10 12.75
CA GLN A 122 5.14 -2.13 12.96
C GLN A 122 4.61 -0.73 13.27
N THR A 123 3.30 -0.50 13.11
CA THR A 123 2.62 0.77 13.43
C THR A 123 2.03 0.76 14.85
N GLY A 124 1.39 1.86 15.25
CA GLY A 124 0.69 1.98 16.53
C GLY A 124 -0.59 1.16 16.68
N ILE A 125 -1.03 0.43 15.64
CA ILE A 125 -2.32 -0.30 15.59
C ILE A 125 -2.21 -1.69 16.28
N LYS A 126 -1.04 -2.07 16.79
CA LYS A 126 -0.82 -3.38 17.40
C LYS A 126 -1.77 -3.69 18.56
N ASP A 127 -2.10 -2.70 19.39
CA ASP A 127 -3.00 -2.90 20.51
C ASP A 127 -4.44 -3.15 20.03
N ASP A 128 -4.90 -2.39 19.02
CA ASP A 128 -6.20 -2.59 18.38
C ASP A 128 -6.29 -3.95 17.66
N PHE A 129 -5.18 -4.40 17.06
CA PHE A 129 -5.07 -5.73 16.45
C PHE A 129 -5.28 -6.85 17.48
N ASN A 130 -4.73 -6.72 18.68
CA ASN A 130 -4.98 -7.70 19.75
C ASN A 130 -6.39 -7.57 20.32
N ALA A 131 -6.92 -6.35 20.42
CA ALA A 131 -8.25 -6.10 20.93
C ALA A 131 -9.33 -6.74 20.05
N ILE A 132 -9.22 -6.64 18.71
CA ILE A 132 -10.19 -7.27 17.81
C ILE A 132 -10.16 -8.80 17.93
N ILE A 133 -8.99 -9.41 18.13
CA ILE A 133 -8.86 -10.87 18.31
C ILE A 133 -9.61 -11.31 19.57
N GLU A 134 -9.44 -10.60 20.68
CA GLU A 134 -10.14 -10.94 21.92
C GLU A 134 -11.64 -10.65 21.82
N GLU A 135 -12.06 -9.60 21.10
CA GLU A 135 -13.48 -9.27 20.90
C GLU A 135 -14.23 -10.36 20.12
N VAL A 136 -13.62 -10.90 19.06
CA VAL A 136 -14.32 -11.84 18.17
C VAL A 136 -14.23 -13.29 18.62
N ARG A 137 -13.35 -13.61 19.59
CA ARG A 137 -13.10 -14.99 20.05
C ARG A 137 -14.36 -15.71 20.54
N ASP A 138 -15.26 -14.97 21.17
CA ASP A 138 -16.51 -15.50 21.74
C ASP A 138 -17.72 -15.29 20.79
N LYS A 139 -17.51 -14.76 19.58
CA LYS A 139 -18.57 -14.53 18.60
C LYS A 139 -18.79 -15.74 17.69
N PRO A 140 -19.99 -15.89 17.09
CA PRO A 140 -20.21 -16.85 16.01
C PRO A 140 -19.21 -16.65 14.87
N LEU A 141 -18.77 -17.74 14.23
CA LEU A 141 -17.74 -17.71 13.18
C LEU A 141 -18.01 -16.66 12.09
N HIS A 142 -19.26 -16.54 11.65
CA HIS A 142 -19.64 -15.57 10.61
C HIS A 142 -19.40 -14.11 11.06
N GLU A 143 -19.78 -13.77 12.30
CA GLU A 143 -19.58 -12.42 12.87
C GLU A 143 -18.11 -12.16 13.17
N ALA A 144 -17.36 -13.20 13.55
CA ALA A 144 -15.93 -13.11 13.77
C ALA A 144 -15.19 -12.80 12.46
N ILE A 145 -15.49 -13.54 11.39
CA ILE A 145 -14.93 -13.31 10.05
C ILE A 145 -15.30 -11.91 9.55
N GLU A 146 -16.57 -11.52 9.66
CA GLU A 146 -17.03 -10.21 9.20
C GLU A 146 -16.34 -9.07 9.96
N GLY A 147 -16.28 -9.16 11.29
CA GLY A 147 -15.61 -8.18 12.15
C GLY A 147 -14.12 -8.04 11.85
N MET A 148 -13.42 -9.17 11.71
CA MET A 148 -12.00 -9.18 11.33
C MET A 148 -11.76 -8.63 9.92
N GLY A 149 -12.64 -8.95 8.97
CA GLY A 149 -12.60 -8.44 7.60
C GLY A 149 -12.75 -6.92 7.55
N TYR A 150 -13.75 -6.37 8.23
CA TYR A 150 -13.94 -4.92 8.30
C TYR A 150 -12.82 -4.22 9.08
N PHE A 151 -12.25 -4.85 10.10
CA PHE A 151 -11.07 -4.31 10.77
C PHE A 151 -9.91 -4.10 9.78
N ILE A 152 -9.67 -5.05 8.88
CA ILE A 152 -8.65 -4.92 7.82
C ILE A 152 -8.98 -3.75 6.90
N LEU A 153 -10.21 -3.69 6.38
CA LEU A 153 -10.61 -2.65 5.41
C LEU A 153 -10.62 -1.24 5.99
N ASN A 154 -10.82 -1.10 7.31
CA ASN A 154 -10.80 0.18 8.01
C ASN A 154 -9.39 0.61 8.44
N ASN A 155 -8.40 -0.28 8.40
CA ASN A 155 -7.02 -0.02 8.81
C ASN A 155 -6.05 -0.35 7.67
N LEU A 156 -6.21 0.33 6.53
CA LEU A 156 -5.33 0.17 5.37
C LEU A 156 -3.90 0.58 5.73
N HIS A 157 -2.93 -0.17 5.19
CA HIS A 157 -1.50 0.14 5.35
C HIS A 157 -0.98 1.10 4.27
N GLU A 158 -1.84 1.46 3.33
CA GLU A 158 -1.58 2.29 2.16
C GLU A 158 -2.70 3.32 2.03
N ASP A 159 -2.39 4.53 1.56
CA ASP A 159 -3.39 5.57 1.30
C ASP A 159 -4.22 5.23 0.05
N GLY A 160 -5.53 5.01 0.19
CA GLY A 160 -6.42 4.84 -0.95
C GLY A 160 -7.61 3.93 -0.70
N ASN A 161 -8.20 3.43 -1.80
CA ASN A 161 -9.27 2.43 -1.74
C ASN A 161 -8.67 1.05 -1.46
N ALA A 162 -9.39 0.23 -0.70
CA ALA A 162 -9.02 -1.15 -0.40
C ALA A 162 -8.70 -1.99 -1.65
N GLU A 163 -9.33 -1.71 -2.78
CA GLU A 163 -9.08 -2.45 -4.04
C GLU A 163 -7.65 -2.31 -4.55
N PHE A 164 -6.98 -1.18 -4.30
CA PHE A 164 -5.59 -0.96 -4.70
C PHE A 164 -4.59 -1.63 -3.73
N VAL A 165 -5.06 -2.05 -2.57
CA VAL A 165 -4.27 -2.68 -1.51
C VAL A 165 -4.45 -4.20 -1.56
N PHE A 166 -5.69 -4.67 -1.62
CA PHE A 166 -6.07 -6.08 -1.52
C PHE A 166 -6.58 -6.67 -2.84
N GLY A 167 -6.68 -5.89 -3.91
CA GLY A 167 -7.30 -6.36 -5.15
C GLY A 167 -8.82 -6.50 -4.99
N LYS A 168 -9.41 -7.53 -5.60
CA LYS A 168 -10.87 -7.76 -5.53
C LYS A 168 -11.33 -8.57 -4.31
N TYR A 169 -10.47 -8.82 -3.32
CA TYR A 169 -10.86 -9.57 -2.13
C TYR A 169 -11.83 -8.76 -1.26
N THR A 170 -12.83 -9.47 -0.75
CA THR A 170 -13.87 -8.91 0.10
C THR A 170 -13.47 -8.93 1.57
N ALA A 171 -14.25 -8.26 2.42
CA ALA A 171 -14.12 -8.38 3.88
C ALA A 171 -14.20 -9.85 4.32
N GLN A 172 -15.07 -10.64 3.70
CA GLN A 172 -15.23 -12.06 4.03
C GLN A 172 -13.95 -12.85 3.74
N ASP A 173 -13.33 -12.63 2.57
CA ASP A 173 -12.10 -13.33 2.17
C ASP A 173 -10.94 -12.99 3.14
N LEU A 174 -10.77 -11.70 3.40
CA LEU A 174 -9.70 -11.18 4.27
C LEU A 174 -9.90 -11.59 5.73
N GLY A 175 -11.14 -11.51 6.23
CA GLY A 175 -11.49 -11.89 7.58
C GLY A 175 -11.31 -13.39 7.85
N ARG A 176 -11.59 -14.24 6.84
CA ARG A 176 -11.38 -15.70 6.94
C ARG A 176 -9.90 -16.02 7.14
N VAL A 177 -9.02 -15.42 6.34
CA VAL A 177 -7.57 -15.61 6.47
C VAL A 177 -7.07 -15.08 7.82
N PHE A 178 -7.56 -13.93 8.27
CA PHE A 178 -7.18 -13.37 9.56
C PHE A 178 -7.58 -14.31 10.71
N TYR A 179 -8.82 -14.83 10.68
CA TYR A 179 -9.29 -15.79 11.67
C TYR A 179 -8.42 -17.06 11.69
N GLU A 180 -8.13 -17.64 10.52
CA GLU A 180 -7.34 -18.86 10.39
C GLU A 180 -5.88 -18.66 10.85
N ASP A 181 -5.31 -17.49 10.61
CA ASP A 181 -3.93 -17.15 10.97
C ASP A 181 -3.75 -16.81 12.46
N THR A 182 -4.80 -16.37 13.17
CA THR A 182 -4.68 -15.87 14.56
C THR A 182 -5.50 -16.61 15.60
N ILE A 183 -6.64 -17.18 15.26
CA ILE A 183 -7.53 -17.86 16.20
C ILE A 183 -7.45 -19.37 16.02
N ALA A 184 -7.94 -19.89 14.89
CA ALA A 184 -7.98 -21.32 14.64
C ALA A 184 -8.28 -21.62 13.17
N GLN A 185 -7.78 -22.77 12.69
CA GLN A 185 -8.19 -23.31 11.40
C GLN A 185 -9.68 -23.62 11.40
N ILE A 186 -10.40 -23.19 10.36
CA ILE A 186 -11.84 -23.45 10.21
C ILE A 186 -12.04 -24.89 9.74
N ALA A 187 -12.71 -25.72 10.54
CA ALA A 187 -13.05 -27.07 10.13
C ALA A 187 -14.20 -27.06 9.11
N SER A 188 -14.27 -28.10 8.27
CA SER A 188 -15.31 -28.22 7.23
C SER A 188 -16.73 -28.25 7.79
N ILE A 189 -16.90 -28.72 9.03
CA ILE A 189 -18.20 -28.70 9.73
C ILE A 189 -18.59 -27.27 10.12
N ASP A 190 -17.62 -26.48 10.59
CA ASP A 190 -17.85 -25.08 10.97
C ASP A 190 -18.15 -24.22 9.73
N GLU A 191 -17.51 -24.53 8.60
CA GLU A 191 -17.82 -23.93 7.29
C GLU A 191 -19.27 -24.21 6.87
N LEU A 192 -19.77 -25.44 7.04
CA LEU A 192 -21.17 -25.79 6.73
C LEU A 192 -22.14 -25.04 7.65
N ILE A 193 -21.84 -24.96 8.95
CA ILE A 193 -22.65 -24.22 9.93
C ILE A 193 -22.67 -22.72 9.58
N ASN A 194 -21.52 -22.15 9.19
CA ASN A 194 -21.38 -20.77 8.76
C ASN A 194 -22.25 -20.46 7.54
N GLN A 195 -22.18 -21.27 6.49
CA GLN A 195 -23.01 -21.12 5.29
C GLN A 195 -24.51 -21.20 5.60
N LEU A 196 -24.91 -22.11 6.50
CA LEU A 196 -26.30 -22.23 6.94
C LEU A 196 -26.77 -20.99 7.71
N GLN A 197 -25.92 -20.42 8.58
CA GLN A 197 -26.26 -19.20 9.33
C GLN A 197 -26.41 -17.98 8.42
N ILE A 198 -25.57 -17.86 7.39
CA ILE A 198 -25.68 -16.79 6.38
C ILE A 198 -26.97 -16.95 5.58
N ALA A 199 -27.32 -18.17 5.17
CA ALA A 199 -28.53 -18.45 4.38
C ALA A 199 -29.85 -18.31 5.17
N LEU A 200 -29.80 -18.31 6.50
CA LEU A 200 -30.96 -18.14 7.39
C LEU A 200 -31.23 -16.67 7.76
N LYS A 201 -30.33 -15.73 7.39
CA LYS A 201 -30.55 -14.28 7.45
C LYS A 201 -31.18 -13.80 6.14
#